data_AF-A0A9P1D432-F1
#
_entry.id   AF-A0A9P1D432-F1
#
_cell.length_a   1.000
_cell.length_b   1.000
_cell.length_c   1.000
_cell.angle_alpha   90.00
_cell.angle_beta   90.00
_cell.angle_gamma   90.00
#
_symmetry.space_group_name_H-M   'P 1'
#
loop_
_entity.id
_entity.type
_entity.pdbx_description
1 polymer ?
#
loop_
_entity_poly.entity_id
_entity_poly.type
_entity_poly.pdbx_seq_one_letter_code
_entity_poly.pdbx_strand_id
1 'polypeptide(L)'
;CAYEAYLAQEEGKTILIAHSSHFPQILAALRWIVLAAFVGAALGLASTLRGVGGPYGGAVLALSLMAFSLVIQDETFRRLMHLVGQMLCWIEVTHRAGWVFKAEEEGGASLSMDYVLHVCYWLNISFAFCFMEVDRIQARSTVLEAKELQHGYRGSIEYATCSQETDETSIRKEIADQVDRVDHAIHVLLTAGMSTPLLRDIARMVSIEHAAFSEVTAAVFLLGPVAIAGFAVVLFQHGVMASEPAYRATLVGISLLSRLILVLLLCRSHWDEQRYILKIMSKLLAMYFWLYMIVVVFALILRDLNMNSAALLWLLVGDICSVSILSFAIPGVRGLANLPLGLKVLRLFFSRGSNAVDAISVCVRCEPNMSIESDADSDGSGD
;
A
#
# COMPACT_ATOMS: atom_id res chain seq x y z
N CYS A 1 23.92 -21.37 0.76
CA CYS A 1 22.71 -21.03 -0.01
C CYS A 1 21.88 -22.24 -0.46
N ALA A 2 22.30 -23.06 -1.44
CA ALA A 2 21.47 -24.17 -1.93
C ALA A 2 21.10 -25.17 -0.82
N TYR A 3 22.08 -25.59 -0.03
CA TYR A 3 21.86 -26.49 1.11
C TYR A 3 20.98 -25.86 2.22
N GLU A 4 21.13 -24.56 2.48
CA GLU A 4 20.27 -23.86 3.46
C GLU A 4 18.82 -23.75 2.96
N ALA A 5 18.63 -23.55 1.65
CA ALA A 5 17.31 -23.56 1.03
C ALA A 5 16.68 -24.96 1.10
N TYR A 6 17.49 -26.02 0.95
CA TYR A 6 17.06 -27.41 1.18
C TYR A 6 16.59 -27.62 2.62
N LEU A 7 17.41 -27.30 3.63
CA LEU A 7 17.03 -27.45 5.03
C LEU A 7 15.77 -26.64 5.37
N ALA A 8 15.69 -25.39 4.89
CA ALA A 8 14.51 -24.56 5.11
C ALA A 8 13.26 -25.07 4.38
N GLN A 9 13.43 -25.78 3.26
CA GLN A 9 12.34 -26.43 2.55
C GLN A 9 11.84 -27.67 3.31
N GLU A 10 12.76 -28.50 3.80
CA GLU A 10 12.45 -29.72 4.55
C GLU A 10 11.77 -29.40 5.89
N GLU A 11 12.29 -28.42 6.63
CA GLU A 11 11.79 -28.03 7.94
C GLU A 11 10.58 -27.07 7.87
N GLY A 12 10.15 -26.68 6.66
CA GLY A 12 9.07 -25.69 6.49
C GLY A 12 9.42 -24.30 7.03
N LYS A 13 10.69 -23.91 7.04
CA LYS A 13 11.16 -22.60 7.49
C LYS A 13 10.98 -21.54 6.40
N THR A 14 10.88 -20.29 6.86
CA THR A 14 10.83 -19.11 5.99
C THR A 14 12.22 -18.69 5.57
N ILE A 15 12.42 -18.46 4.27
CA ILE A 15 13.65 -17.89 3.72
C ILE A 15 13.39 -16.42 3.39
N LEU A 16 14.24 -15.53 3.91
CA LEU A 16 14.16 -14.09 3.69
C LEU A 16 15.40 -13.62 2.93
N ILE A 17 15.21 -12.59 2.10
CA ILE A 17 16.32 -11.85 1.50
C ILE A 17 16.92 -10.94 2.58
N ALA A 18 18.24 -10.99 2.74
CA ALA A 18 18.94 -10.04 3.59
C ALA A 18 18.90 -8.65 2.94
N HIS A 19 18.23 -7.70 3.59
CA HIS A 19 18.13 -6.33 3.11
C HIS A 19 19.33 -5.50 3.55
N SER A 20 19.89 -4.72 2.64
CA SER A 20 20.87 -3.69 3.02
C SER A 20 20.17 -2.52 3.73
N SER A 21 20.88 -1.81 4.61
CA SER A 21 20.28 -0.64 5.25
C SER A 21 20.11 0.50 4.25
N HIS A 22 18.86 0.82 3.90
CA HIS A 22 18.54 1.95 3.01
C HIS A 22 18.38 3.29 3.75
N PHE A 23 18.66 3.30 5.05
CA PHE A 23 18.49 4.49 5.88
C PHE A 23 19.21 5.75 5.35
N PRO A 24 20.45 5.67 4.81
CA PRO A 24 21.10 6.84 4.22
C PRO A 24 20.35 7.42 3.01
N GLN A 25 19.76 6.56 2.17
CA GLN A 25 18.99 6.98 0.99
C GLN A 25 17.68 7.65 1.42
N ILE A 26 17.01 7.08 2.43
CA ILE A 26 15.81 7.67 3.04
C ILE A 26 16.12 9.05 3.62
N LEU A 27 17.19 9.18 4.42
CA LEU A 27 17.62 10.47 4.96
C LEU A 27 17.92 11.49 3.86
N ALA A 28 18.59 11.07 2.78
CA ALA A 28 18.88 11.95 1.65
C ALA A 28 17.59 12.44 0.97
N ALA A 29 16.59 11.59 0.79
CA ALA A 29 15.30 11.98 0.21
C ALA A 29 14.49 12.88 1.14
N LEU A 30 14.48 12.60 2.44
CA LEU A 30 13.81 13.43 3.44
C LEU A 30 14.34 14.87 3.46
N ARG A 31 15.64 15.09 3.22
CA ARG A 31 16.20 16.45 3.07
C ARG A 31 15.51 17.25 1.96
N TRP A 32 15.21 16.61 0.83
CA TRP A 32 14.52 17.26 -0.29
C TRP A 32 13.04 17.53 0.02
N ILE A 33 12.37 16.60 0.70
CA ILE A 33 10.99 16.78 1.16
C ILE A 33 10.89 17.94 2.16
N VAL A 34 11.83 18.04 3.11
CA VAL A 34 11.93 19.15 4.06
C VAL A 34 12.19 20.47 3.34
N LEU A 35 13.11 20.49 2.36
CA LEU A 35 13.35 21.68 1.55
C LEU A 35 12.09 22.13 0.80
N ALA A 36 11.35 21.18 0.19
CA ALA A 36 10.10 21.47 -0.50
C ALA A 36 9.03 22.03 0.46
N ALA A 37 8.95 21.51 1.69
CA ALA A 37 8.08 22.04 2.74
C ALA A 37 8.43 23.49 3.09
N PHE A 38 9.71 23.81 3.29
CA PHE A 38 10.16 25.18 3.57
C PHE A 38 9.86 26.13 2.42
N VAL A 39 10.10 25.73 1.17
CA VAL A 39 9.75 26.52 -0.01
C VAL A 39 8.24 26.77 -0.05
N GLY A 40 7.43 25.73 0.20
CA GLY A 40 5.97 25.85 0.25
C GLY A 40 5.50 26.82 1.34
N ALA A 41 6.05 26.70 2.54
CA ALA A 41 5.76 27.59 3.65
C ALA A 41 6.10 29.06 3.34
N ALA A 42 7.27 29.31 2.73
CA ALA A 42 7.68 30.65 2.33
C ALA A 42 6.75 31.25 1.26
N LEU A 43 6.35 30.45 0.26
CA LEU A 43 5.42 30.85 -0.78
C LEU A 43 4.01 31.12 -0.23
N GLY A 44 3.52 30.29 0.69
CA GLY A 44 2.22 30.51 1.33
C GLY A 44 2.21 31.77 2.18
N LEU A 45 3.26 32.04 2.95
CA LEU A 45 3.42 33.30 3.67
C LEU A 45 3.45 34.51 2.73
N ALA A 46 4.25 34.46 1.67
CA ALA A 46 4.32 35.54 0.68
C ALA A 46 2.96 35.78 -0.02
N SER A 47 2.21 34.72 -0.30
CA SER A 47 0.86 34.78 -0.85
C SER A 47 -0.11 35.52 0.09
N THR A 48 -0.05 35.22 1.40
CA THR A 48 -0.87 35.90 2.41
C THR A 48 -0.53 37.38 2.57
N LEU A 49 0.77 37.71 2.51
CA LEU A 49 1.22 39.11 2.56
C LEU A 49 0.74 39.91 1.35
N ARG A 50 0.64 39.29 0.18
CA ARG A 50 0.16 39.93 -1.06
C ARG A 50 -1.36 39.95 -1.21
N GLY A 51 -2.10 39.29 -0.31
CA GLY A 51 -3.56 39.21 -0.41
C GLY A 51 -4.05 38.44 -1.64
N VAL A 52 -3.25 37.49 -2.15
CA VAL A 52 -3.67 36.63 -3.27
C VAL A 52 -4.81 35.73 -2.78
N GLY A 53 -5.89 35.67 -3.55
CA GLY A 53 -7.12 34.95 -3.21
C GLY A 53 -6.93 33.48 -2.87
N GLY A 54 -7.97 32.88 -2.28
CA GLY A 54 -7.95 31.55 -1.68
C GLY A 54 -7.49 30.42 -2.62
N PRO A 55 -6.62 29.51 -2.16
CA PRO A 55 -5.94 28.51 -3.00
C PRO A 55 -6.76 27.23 -3.24
N TYR A 56 -8.07 27.31 -3.51
CA TYR A 56 -8.88 26.10 -3.72
C TYR A 56 -8.31 25.15 -4.81
N GLY A 57 -7.62 25.70 -5.81
CA GLY A 57 -6.92 24.92 -6.83
C GLY A 57 -5.69 24.16 -6.30
N GLY A 58 -5.01 24.69 -5.28
CA GLY A 58 -3.86 24.05 -4.64
C GLY A 58 -4.24 22.73 -3.99
N ALA A 59 -5.39 22.69 -3.32
CA ALA A 59 -5.88 21.48 -2.67
C ALA A 59 -6.21 20.35 -3.65
N VAL A 60 -6.97 20.67 -4.70
CA VAL A 60 -7.31 19.70 -5.76
C VAL A 60 -6.05 19.21 -6.47
N LEU A 61 -5.10 20.10 -6.73
CA LEU A 61 -3.82 19.73 -7.36
C LEU A 61 -3.01 18.80 -6.46
N ALA A 62 -2.89 19.09 -5.15
CA ALA A 62 -2.14 18.24 -4.22
C ALA A 62 -2.74 16.82 -4.14
N LEU A 63 -4.06 16.71 -4.00
CA LEU A 63 -4.75 15.42 -3.97
C LEU A 63 -4.63 14.68 -5.31
N SER A 64 -4.69 15.40 -6.44
CA SER A 64 -4.47 14.81 -7.76
C SER A 64 -3.04 14.29 -7.92
N LEU A 65 -2.04 15.05 -7.47
CA LEU A 65 -0.64 14.62 -7.50
C LEU A 65 -0.44 13.35 -6.65
N MET A 66 -1.10 13.26 -5.50
CA MET A 66 -1.08 12.04 -4.68
C MET A 66 -1.75 10.85 -5.41
N ALA A 67 -2.89 11.06 -6.08
CA ALA A 67 -3.58 10.01 -6.82
C ALA A 67 -2.73 9.49 -8.00
N PHE A 68 -2.17 10.41 -8.79
CA PHE A 68 -1.36 10.08 -9.96
C PHE A 68 -0.02 9.43 -9.57
N SER A 69 0.60 9.80 -8.45
CA SER A 69 1.90 9.23 -8.05
C SER A 69 1.80 7.78 -7.57
N LEU A 70 0.59 7.30 -7.27
CA LEU A 70 0.29 5.88 -7.02
C LEU A 70 0.27 5.03 -8.29
N VAL A 71 0.00 5.65 -9.46
CA VAL A 71 -0.16 4.93 -10.74
C VAL A 71 1.09 5.02 -11.60
N ILE A 72 1.83 6.12 -11.51
CA ILE A 72 3.01 6.36 -12.36
C ILE A 72 4.16 5.43 -11.95
N GLN A 73 4.79 4.79 -12.92
CA GLN A 73 5.92 3.89 -12.71
C GLN A 73 7.28 4.61 -12.74
N ASP A 74 7.37 5.74 -13.45
CA ASP A 74 8.62 6.49 -13.56
C ASP A 74 9.06 7.10 -12.22
N GLU A 75 10.21 6.67 -11.70
CA GLU A 75 10.69 7.08 -10.39
C GLU A 75 10.97 8.59 -10.30
N THR A 76 11.46 9.19 -11.37
CA THR A 76 11.84 10.61 -11.41
C THR A 76 10.59 11.47 -11.34
N PHE A 77 9.57 11.14 -12.13
CA PHE A 77 8.30 11.83 -12.13
C PHE A 77 7.57 11.66 -10.80
N ARG A 78 7.52 10.44 -10.24
CA ARG A 78 6.95 10.22 -8.89
C ARG A 78 7.61 11.10 -7.84
N ARG A 79 8.95 11.14 -7.82
CA ARG A 79 9.70 12.00 -6.89
C ARG A 79 9.35 13.47 -7.07
N LEU A 80 9.29 13.95 -8.33
CA LEU A 80 8.86 15.32 -8.62
C LEU A 80 7.47 15.60 -8.06
N MET A 81 6.51 14.71 -8.27
CA MET A 81 5.15 14.84 -7.75
C MET A 81 5.10 14.87 -6.23
N HIS A 82 5.90 14.04 -5.55
CA HIS A 82 5.98 14.07 -4.08
C HIS A 82 6.52 15.41 -3.57
N LEU A 83 7.55 15.97 -4.22
CA LEU A 83 8.10 17.27 -3.85
C LEU A 83 7.11 18.41 -4.10
N VAL A 84 6.44 18.42 -5.25
CA VAL A 84 5.41 19.43 -5.56
C VAL A 84 4.22 19.29 -4.63
N GLY A 85 3.73 18.07 -4.39
CA GLY A 85 2.66 17.80 -3.44
C GLY A 85 2.99 18.27 -2.03
N GLN A 86 4.22 18.00 -1.57
CA GLN A 86 4.72 18.50 -0.29
C GLN A 86 4.72 20.03 -0.23
N MET A 87 5.24 20.69 -1.27
CA MET A 87 5.25 22.15 -1.35
C MET A 87 3.83 22.73 -1.26
N LEU A 88 2.87 22.16 -2.00
CA LEU A 88 1.47 22.57 -1.97
C LEU A 88 0.85 22.41 -0.57
N CYS A 89 1.11 21.31 0.12
CA CYS A 89 0.60 21.11 1.49
C CYS A 89 1.04 22.24 2.43
N TRP A 90 2.30 22.67 2.34
CA TRP A 90 2.83 23.73 3.19
C TRP A 90 2.41 25.14 2.75
N ILE A 91 2.13 25.35 1.46
CA ILE A 91 1.45 26.57 0.98
C ILE A 91 0.07 26.67 1.65
N GLU A 92 -0.71 25.59 1.66
CA GLU A 92 -2.06 25.57 2.23
C GLU A 92 -2.07 25.79 3.75
N VAL A 93 -1.12 25.17 4.48
CA VAL A 93 -0.98 25.39 5.94
C VAL A 93 -0.68 26.84 6.25
N THR A 94 0.34 27.42 5.60
CA THR A 94 0.82 28.77 5.94
C THR A 94 -0.06 29.87 5.39
N HIS A 95 -0.69 29.66 4.22
CA HIS A 95 -1.61 30.64 3.66
C HIS A 95 -2.76 30.91 4.62
N ARG A 96 -3.44 29.84 5.08
CA ARG A 96 -4.58 29.94 6.00
C ARG A 96 -4.18 30.43 7.39
N ALA A 97 -2.97 30.10 7.86
CA ALA A 97 -2.45 30.63 9.12
C ALA A 97 -2.42 32.16 9.12
N GLY A 98 -1.89 32.78 8.05
CA GLY A 98 -1.82 34.23 7.97
C GLY A 98 -3.20 34.93 7.90
N TRP A 99 -4.25 34.24 7.41
CA TRP A 99 -5.61 34.75 7.46
C TRP A 99 -6.19 34.74 8.88
N VAL A 100 -5.91 33.69 9.65
CA VAL A 100 -6.34 33.59 11.05
C VAL A 100 -5.72 34.70 11.88
N PHE A 101 -4.41 34.95 11.73
CA PHE A 101 -3.73 36.03 12.45
C PHE A 101 -4.30 37.42 12.11
N LYS A 102 -4.62 37.69 10.83
CA LYS A 102 -5.29 38.94 10.44
C LYS A 102 -6.69 39.09 11.06
N ALA A 103 -7.47 38.01 11.10
CA ALA A 103 -8.81 38.02 11.70
C ALA A 103 -8.78 38.20 13.24
N GLU A 104 -7.72 37.72 13.90
CA GLU A 104 -7.50 37.92 15.33
C GLU A 104 -7.16 39.38 15.64
N GLU A 105 -6.33 40.04 14.82
CA GLU A 105 -6.02 41.48 14.94
C GLU A 105 -7.29 42.35 14.82
N GLU A 106 -8.27 41.92 14.02
CA GLU A 106 -9.57 42.59 13.88
C GLU A 106 -10.54 42.33 15.05
N GLY A 107 -10.08 41.65 16.11
CA GLY A 107 -10.81 41.50 17.38
C GLY A 107 -11.93 40.46 17.36
N GLY A 108 -11.98 39.59 16.35
CA GLY A 108 -13.15 38.75 16.08
C GLY A 108 -12.98 37.23 16.20
N ALA A 109 -11.76 36.68 16.24
CA ALA A 109 -11.57 35.24 16.11
C ALA A 109 -10.86 34.63 17.34
N SER A 110 -11.62 33.86 18.14
CA SER A 110 -10.99 32.77 18.91
C SER A 110 -10.35 31.81 17.91
N LEU A 111 -9.19 31.23 18.25
CA LEU A 111 -8.52 30.21 17.44
C LEU A 111 -9.55 29.17 17.00
N SER A 112 -10.04 29.29 15.77
CA SER A 112 -11.23 28.55 15.37
C SER A 112 -10.80 27.09 15.25
N MET A 113 -11.62 26.19 15.77
CA MET A 113 -11.40 24.75 15.62
C MET A 113 -11.10 24.40 14.15
N ASP A 114 -11.75 25.09 13.21
CA ASP A 114 -11.52 24.99 11.76
C ASP A 114 -10.06 25.16 11.34
N TYR A 115 -9.30 26.05 11.99
CA TYR A 115 -7.88 26.23 11.70
C TYR A 115 -7.05 25.02 12.15
N VAL A 116 -7.25 24.56 13.38
CA VAL A 116 -6.55 23.37 13.90
C VAL A 116 -6.83 22.16 13.00
N LEU A 117 -8.09 21.98 12.60
CA LEU A 117 -8.50 20.90 11.70
C LEU A 117 -7.86 21.01 10.32
N HIS A 118 -7.79 22.22 9.76
CA HIS A 118 -7.09 22.47 8.50
C HIS A 118 -5.60 22.13 8.59
N VAL A 119 -4.91 22.59 9.64
CA VAL A 119 -3.49 22.29 9.83
C VAL A 119 -3.28 20.78 10.00
N CYS A 120 -4.07 20.11 10.82
CA CYS A 120 -4.00 18.66 10.96
C CYS A 120 -4.23 17.95 9.63
N TYR A 121 -5.25 18.34 8.86
CA TYR A 121 -5.53 17.75 7.55
C TYR A 121 -4.33 17.87 6.59
N TRP A 122 -3.73 19.04 6.46
CA TRP A 122 -2.60 19.25 5.56
C TRP A 122 -1.30 18.64 6.04
N LEU A 123 -1.03 18.64 7.35
CA LEU A 123 0.10 17.91 7.91
C LEU A 123 0.00 16.42 7.60
N ASN A 124 -1.21 15.86 7.67
CA ASN A 124 -1.46 14.46 7.33
C ASN A 124 -1.15 14.14 5.86
N ILE A 125 -1.59 14.98 4.91
CA ILE A 125 -1.24 14.81 3.49
C ILE A 125 0.27 14.97 3.28
N SER A 126 0.90 15.94 3.96
CA SER A 126 2.36 16.11 3.96
C SER A 126 3.07 14.84 4.45
N PHE A 127 2.62 14.24 5.56
CA PHE A 127 3.17 12.96 6.02
C PHE A 127 2.97 11.84 4.99
N ALA A 128 1.82 11.78 4.32
CA ALA A 128 1.59 10.81 3.25
C ALA A 128 2.67 10.92 2.16
N PHE A 129 2.99 12.12 1.68
CA PHE A 129 4.08 12.32 0.71
C PHE A 129 5.45 11.88 1.24
N CYS A 130 5.74 12.07 2.53
CA CYS A 130 6.96 11.54 3.15
C CYS A 130 7.01 10.00 3.06
N PHE A 131 5.93 9.31 3.44
CA PHE A 131 5.87 7.85 3.39
C PHE A 131 5.89 7.31 1.96
N MET A 132 5.24 7.99 1.01
CA MET A 132 5.27 7.60 -0.40
C MET A 132 6.69 7.64 -0.97
N GLU A 133 7.51 8.59 -0.53
CA GLU A 133 8.91 8.66 -0.90
C GLU A 133 9.74 7.53 -0.27
N VAL A 134 9.42 7.14 0.98
CA VAL A 134 10.01 5.95 1.62
C VAL A 134 9.66 4.69 0.83
N ASP A 135 8.38 4.50 0.49
CA ASP A 135 7.91 3.34 -0.28
C ASP A 135 8.56 3.29 -1.68
N ARG A 136 8.78 4.45 -2.32
CA ARG A 136 9.50 4.53 -3.62
C ARG A 136 10.93 4.01 -3.49
N ILE A 137 11.65 4.43 -2.45
CA ILE A 137 13.04 4.01 -2.22
C ILE A 137 13.10 2.51 -1.90
N GLN A 138 12.21 2.03 -1.03
CA GLN A 138 12.11 0.61 -0.71
C GLN A 138 11.79 -0.22 -1.96
N ALA A 139 10.84 0.21 -2.78
CA ALA A 139 10.48 -0.48 -4.03
C ALA A 139 11.69 -0.64 -4.96
N ARG A 140 12.41 0.45 -5.21
CA ARG A 140 13.62 0.44 -6.02
C ARG A 140 14.65 -0.53 -5.46
N SER A 141 14.87 -0.48 -4.16
CA SER A 141 15.90 -1.30 -3.54
C SER A 141 15.59 -2.79 -3.61
N THR A 142 14.35 -3.19 -3.33
CA THR A 142 13.91 -4.58 -3.48
C THR A 142 14.13 -5.11 -4.90
N VAL A 143 13.90 -4.29 -5.92
CA VAL A 143 14.17 -4.67 -7.33
C VAL A 143 15.67 -4.86 -7.59
N LEU A 144 16.53 -4.01 -7.01
CA LEU A 144 17.98 -4.13 -7.15
C LEU A 144 18.52 -5.36 -6.42
N GLU A 145 18.06 -5.62 -5.20
CA GLU A 145 18.45 -6.81 -4.41
C GLU A 145 17.99 -8.10 -5.10
N ALA A 146 16.78 -8.11 -5.68
CA ALA A 146 16.32 -9.24 -6.48
C ALA A 146 17.21 -9.49 -7.71
N LYS A 147 17.64 -8.43 -8.42
CA LYS A 147 18.57 -8.55 -9.55
C LYS A 147 19.94 -9.04 -9.14
N GLU A 148 20.44 -8.61 -7.98
CA GLU A 148 21.72 -9.05 -7.44
C GLU A 148 21.67 -10.54 -7.05
N LEU A 149 20.60 -10.99 -6.42
CA LEU A 149 20.40 -12.42 -6.11
C LEU A 149 20.24 -13.30 -7.35
N GLN A 150 19.68 -12.75 -8.43
CA GLN A 150 19.61 -13.45 -9.71
C GLN A 150 20.97 -13.52 -10.41
N HIS A 151 21.94 -12.69 -10.03
CA HIS A 151 23.25 -12.69 -10.65
C HIS A 151 23.99 -14.00 -10.37
N GLY A 152 24.27 -14.76 -11.43
CA GLY A 152 24.94 -16.07 -11.33
C GLY A 152 24.00 -17.25 -11.07
N TYR A 153 22.72 -17.03 -10.76
CA TYR A 153 21.73 -18.11 -10.69
C TYR A 153 21.35 -18.57 -12.10
N ARG A 154 21.59 -19.83 -12.42
CA ARG A 154 21.33 -20.42 -13.74
C ARG A 154 19.98 -21.15 -13.85
N GLY A 155 19.06 -20.89 -12.92
CA GLY A 155 17.73 -21.48 -12.91
C GLY A 155 17.59 -22.77 -12.09
N SER A 156 18.70 -23.39 -11.69
CA SER A 156 18.71 -24.59 -10.84
C SER A 156 19.92 -24.62 -9.90
N ILE A 157 19.76 -25.26 -8.74
CA ILE A 157 20.85 -25.58 -7.81
C ILE A 157 21.85 -26.57 -8.39
N GLU A 158 21.53 -27.29 -9.47
CA GLU A 158 22.47 -28.22 -10.12
C GLU A 158 23.74 -27.50 -10.60
N TYR A 159 23.63 -26.23 -10.95
CA TYR A 159 24.75 -25.39 -11.39
C TYR A 159 25.51 -24.73 -10.23
N ALA A 160 25.09 -24.95 -8.98
CA ALA A 160 25.80 -24.41 -7.83
C ALA A 160 27.17 -25.09 -7.68
N THR A 161 28.21 -24.29 -7.47
CA THR A 161 29.58 -24.77 -7.23
C THR A 161 29.92 -24.64 -5.76
N CYS A 162 30.64 -25.62 -5.19
CA CYS A 162 31.18 -25.51 -3.84
C CYS A 162 32.69 -25.24 -3.87
N SER A 163 33.22 -24.58 -2.84
CA SER A 163 34.68 -24.42 -2.69
C SER A 163 35.39 -25.72 -2.33
N GLN A 164 34.66 -26.70 -1.77
CA GLN A 164 35.16 -28.02 -1.41
C GLN A 164 34.34 -29.09 -2.14
N GLU A 165 35.00 -29.92 -2.95
CA GLU A 165 34.36 -30.96 -3.77
C GLU A 165 33.72 -32.07 -2.93
N THR A 166 34.30 -32.38 -1.76
CA THR A 166 33.74 -33.35 -0.80
C THR A 166 32.39 -32.89 -0.26
N ASP A 167 32.25 -31.60 0.05
CA ASP A 167 31.00 -31.03 0.52
C ASP A 167 29.98 -31.00 -0.61
N GLU A 168 30.41 -30.65 -1.83
CA GLU A 168 29.54 -30.66 -3.01
C GLU A 168 28.93 -32.03 -3.25
N THR A 169 29.74 -33.08 -3.26
CA THR A 169 29.28 -34.45 -3.50
C THR A 169 28.36 -34.94 -2.38
N SER A 170 28.68 -34.63 -1.12
CA SER A 170 27.82 -34.96 0.03
C SER A 170 26.47 -34.25 -0.04
N ILE A 171 26.48 -32.93 -0.28
CA ILE A 171 25.27 -32.10 -0.38
C ILE A 171 24.41 -32.54 -1.57
N ARG A 172 25.01 -32.77 -2.75
CA ARG A 172 24.27 -33.24 -3.94
C ARG A 172 23.62 -34.60 -3.69
N LYS A 173 24.31 -35.49 -2.97
CA LYS A 173 23.77 -36.81 -2.62
C LYS A 173 22.57 -36.70 -1.66
N GLU A 174 22.61 -35.76 -0.71
CA GLU A 174 21.52 -35.51 0.23
C GLU A 174 20.30 -34.86 -0.44
N ILE A 175 20.52 -33.94 -1.38
CA ILE A 175 19.44 -33.21 -2.08
C ILE A 175 18.86 -34.02 -3.26
N ALA A 176 19.49 -35.13 -3.67
CA ALA A 176 19.28 -35.75 -4.98
C ALA A 176 17.81 -35.96 -5.41
N ASP A 177 16.92 -36.37 -4.50
CA ASP A 177 15.50 -36.60 -4.76
C ASP A 177 14.59 -35.36 -4.55
N GLN A 178 15.16 -34.25 -4.12
CA GLN A 178 14.46 -33.01 -3.75
C GLN A 178 14.88 -31.78 -4.54
N VAL A 179 15.74 -31.93 -5.57
CA VAL A 179 16.24 -30.82 -6.40
C VAL A 179 15.10 -29.91 -6.88
N ASP A 180 14.04 -30.47 -7.47
CA ASP A 180 12.89 -29.71 -7.97
C ASP A 180 12.18 -28.91 -6.88
N ARG A 181 12.07 -29.46 -5.66
CA ARG A 181 11.42 -28.79 -4.53
C ARG A 181 12.26 -27.62 -4.02
N VAL A 182 13.58 -27.77 -4.02
CA VAL A 182 14.51 -26.71 -3.62
C VAL A 182 14.55 -25.62 -4.69
N ASP A 183 14.62 -25.98 -5.97
CA ASP A 183 14.55 -25.05 -7.09
C ASP A 183 13.24 -24.26 -7.08
N HIS A 184 12.11 -24.92 -6.80
CA HIS A 184 10.84 -24.23 -6.60
C HIS A 184 10.87 -23.25 -5.43
N ALA A 185 11.44 -23.65 -4.28
CA ALA A 185 11.55 -22.76 -3.12
C ALA A 185 12.44 -21.53 -3.39
N ILE A 186 13.51 -21.69 -4.17
CA ILE A 186 14.40 -20.60 -4.62
C ILE A 186 13.69 -19.74 -5.66
N HIS A 187 12.96 -20.33 -6.61
CA HIS A 187 12.16 -19.59 -7.58
C HIS A 187 11.13 -18.70 -6.88
N VAL A 188 10.45 -19.23 -5.87
CA VAL A 188 9.53 -18.48 -5.00
C VAL A 188 10.26 -17.34 -4.30
N LEU A 189 11.43 -17.58 -3.71
CA LEU A 189 12.25 -16.55 -3.05
C LEU A 189 12.60 -15.41 -4.00
N LEU A 190 13.10 -15.73 -5.20
CA LEU A 190 13.53 -14.76 -6.20
C LEU A 190 12.36 -13.97 -6.79
N THR A 191 11.18 -14.60 -6.91
CA THR A 191 10.00 -13.99 -7.55
C THR A 191 9.17 -13.17 -6.56
N ALA A 192 8.94 -13.69 -5.36
CA ALA A 192 8.15 -13.00 -4.34
C ALA A 192 8.97 -12.06 -3.46
N GLY A 193 10.28 -12.28 -3.34
CA GLY A 193 11.15 -11.60 -2.37
C GLY A 193 11.21 -12.27 -0.99
N MET A 194 10.48 -13.37 -0.80
CA MET A 194 10.54 -14.25 0.36
C MET A 194 10.00 -15.64 -0.01
N SER A 195 10.36 -16.68 0.74
CA SER A 195 9.88 -18.04 0.51
C SER A 195 9.34 -18.64 1.82
N THR A 196 8.02 -18.61 1.97
CA THR A 196 7.29 -19.25 3.08
C THR A 196 6.59 -20.52 2.59
N PRO A 197 6.29 -21.50 3.45
CA PRO A 197 5.55 -22.70 3.04
C PRO A 197 4.23 -22.35 2.31
N LEU A 198 3.50 -21.38 2.84
CA LEU A 198 2.25 -20.89 2.24
C LEU A 198 2.47 -20.32 0.83
N LEU A 199 3.48 -19.48 0.64
CA LEU A 199 3.79 -18.95 -0.69
C LEU A 199 4.26 -20.02 -1.66
N ARG A 200 5.01 -21.03 -1.20
CA ARG A 200 5.44 -22.14 -2.05
C ARG A 200 4.25 -22.95 -2.58
N ASP A 201 3.21 -23.14 -1.77
CA ASP A 201 1.99 -23.79 -2.21
C ASP A 201 1.18 -22.91 -3.17
N ILE A 202 1.02 -21.62 -2.86
CA ILE A 202 0.26 -20.68 -3.70
C ILE A 202 0.94 -20.41 -5.04
N ALA A 203 2.28 -20.40 -5.08
CA ALA A 203 3.07 -20.18 -6.29
C ALA A 203 2.78 -21.20 -7.41
N ARG A 204 2.34 -22.40 -7.05
CA ARG A 204 1.96 -23.44 -8.03
C ARG A 204 0.67 -23.08 -8.78
N MET A 205 -0.16 -22.23 -8.20
CA MET A 205 -1.49 -21.90 -8.73
C MET A 205 -1.58 -20.47 -9.26
N VAL A 206 -0.79 -19.55 -8.68
CA VAL A 206 -0.88 -18.11 -8.96
C VAL A 206 0.52 -17.50 -9.00
N SER A 207 0.74 -16.55 -9.91
CA SER A 207 1.95 -15.74 -9.90
C SER A 207 2.03 -14.88 -8.63
N ILE A 208 3.08 -15.08 -7.85
CA ILE A 208 3.34 -14.42 -6.55
C ILE A 208 4.38 -13.28 -6.68
N GLU A 209 4.47 -12.68 -7.87
CA GLU A 209 5.43 -11.62 -8.15
C GLU A 209 5.39 -10.52 -7.08
N HIS A 210 6.54 -10.24 -6.46
CA HIS A 210 6.69 -9.23 -5.43
C HIS A 210 5.71 -9.40 -4.24
N ALA A 211 5.34 -10.61 -3.83
CA ALA A 211 4.43 -10.83 -2.69
C ALA A 211 4.99 -10.33 -1.34
N ALA A 212 6.32 -10.31 -1.16
CA ALA A 212 6.97 -9.77 0.03
C ALA A 212 6.99 -8.24 0.07
N PHE A 213 6.83 -7.60 -1.09
CA PHE A 213 6.84 -6.14 -1.17
C PHE A 213 5.50 -5.56 -0.70
N SER A 214 5.58 -4.70 0.31
CA SER A 214 4.41 -4.01 0.86
C SER A 214 4.70 -2.51 0.99
N GLU A 215 3.72 -1.69 0.65
CA GLU A 215 3.78 -0.24 0.79
C GLU A 215 3.24 0.15 2.18
N VAL A 216 4.04 0.87 2.95
CA VAL A 216 3.70 1.24 4.34
C VAL A 216 2.80 2.48 4.36
N THR A 217 2.86 3.32 3.32
CA THR A 217 2.05 4.54 3.22
C THR A 217 0.57 4.26 3.42
N ALA A 218 0.03 3.23 2.77
CA ALA A 218 -1.40 2.96 2.85
C ALA A 218 -1.84 2.60 4.28
N ALA A 219 -1.03 1.84 5.01
CA ALA A 219 -1.31 1.51 6.38
C ALA A 219 -1.19 2.72 7.31
N VAL A 220 -0.16 3.55 7.14
CA VAL A 220 -0.01 4.77 7.93
C VAL A 220 -1.12 5.77 7.63
N PHE A 221 -1.55 5.88 6.38
CA PHE A 221 -2.61 6.77 5.98
C PHE A 221 -3.98 6.29 6.49
N LEU A 222 -4.26 4.98 6.42
CA LEU A 222 -5.54 4.41 6.86
C LEU A 222 -5.66 4.27 8.38
N LEU A 223 -4.57 3.92 9.07
CA LEU A 223 -4.56 3.58 10.50
C LEU A 223 -3.92 4.65 11.37
N GLY A 224 -3.09 5.51 10.80
CA GLY A 224 -2.26 6.46 11.54
C GLY A 224 -2.98 7.75 11.92
N PRO A 225 -2.23 8.85 12.14
CA PRO A 225 -2.77 10.11 12.66
C PRO A 225 -3.90 10.73 11.83
N VAL A 226 -3.97 10.41 10.53
CA VAL A 226 -5.03 10.86 9.60
C VAL A 226 -6.40 10.40 10.08
N ALA A 227 -6.49 9.11 10.41
CA ALA A 227 -7.69 8.47 10.93
C ALA A 227 -8.12 9.05 12.27
N ILE A 228 -7.15 9.32 13.14
CA ILE A 228 -7.35 9.85 14.49
C ILE A 228 -7.78 11.32 14.46
N ALA A 229 -7.19 12.13 13.58
CA ALA A 229 -7.54 13.55 13.43
C ALA A 229 -8.95 13.72 12.86
N GLY A 230 -9.29 12.99 11.79
CA GLY A 230 -10.66 12.97 11.24
C GLY A 230 -11.69 12.51 12.26
N PHE A 231 -11.33 11.54 13.08
CA PHE A 231 -12.15 11.07 14.20
C PHE A 231 -12.36 12.14 15.27
N ALA A 232 -11.29 12.80 15.71
CA ALA A 232 -11.36 13.85 16.72
C ALA A 232 -12.27 15.00 16.26
N VAL A 233 -12.27 15.32 14.96
CA VAL A 233 -13.21 16.30 14.36
C VAL A 233 -14.65 15.88 14.58
N VAL A 234 -15.00 14.66 14.18
CA VAL A 234 -16.40 14.21 14.20
C VAL A 234 -16.88 14.03 15.64
N LEU A 235 -16.03 13.53 16.54
CA LEU A 235 -16.36 13.47 17.97
C LEU A 235 -16.56 14.86 18.58
N PHE A 236 -15.69 15.81 18.26
CA PHE A 236 -15.82 17.16 18.78
C PHE A 236 -17.11 17.81 18.27
N GLN A 237 -17.40 17.68 16.98
CA GLN A 237 -18.65 18.16 16.40
C GLN A 237 -19.86 17.50 17.06
N HIS A 238 -19.84 16.20 17.30
CA HIS A 238 -20.95 15.49 17.93
C HIS A 238 -21.13 15.82 19.42
N GLY A 239 -20.03 15.94 20.17
CA GLY A 239 -20.05 16.20 21.61
C GLY A 239 -20.38 17.65 21.96
N VAL A 240 -19.99 18.60 21.11
CA VAL A 240 -20.25 20.03 21.33
C VAL A 240 -21.59 20.47 20.70
N MET A 241 -21.96 19.89 19.55
CA MET A 241 -23.22 20.21 18.86
C MET A 241 -24.24 19.10 19.15
N ALA A 242 -24.90 19.18 20.30
CA ALA A 242 -25.81 18.17 20.87
C ALA A 242 -27.10 17.84 20.04
N SER A 243 -27.12 18.10 18.74
CA SER A 243 -28.27 17.88 17.85
C SER A 243 -27.98 17.04 16.60
N GLU A 244 -26.78 16.45 16.49
CA GLU A 244 -26.41 15.69 15.28
C GLU A 244 -27.06 14.28 15.24
N PRO A 245 -27.40 13.78 14.03
CA PRO A 245 -28.16 12.55 13.85
C PRO A 245 -27.32 11.29 14.17
N ALA A 246 -27.98 10.29 14.77
CA ALA A 246 -27.36 9.07 15.28
C ALA A 246 -26.49 8.30 14.26
N TYR A 247 -26.82 8.38 12.96
CA TYR A 247 -26.06 7.68 11.91
C TYR A 247 -24.58 8.10 11.86
N ARG A 248 -24.25 9.36 12.19
CA ARG A 248 -22.86 9.84 12.19
C ARG A 248 -22.04 9.16 13.27
N ALA A 249 -22.60 9.01 14.47
CA ALA A 249 -21.97 8.30 15.56
C ALA A 249 -21.75 6.83 15.22
N THR A 250 -22.73 6.19 14.55
CA THR A 250 -22.60 4.80 14.08
C THR A 250 -21.46 4.65 13.06
N LEU A 251 -21.38 5.53 12.05
CA LEU A 251 -20.28 5.49 11.06
C LEU A 251 -18.92 5.63 11.74
N VAL A 252 -18.77 6.60 12.64
CA VAL A 252 -17.54 6.77 13.42
C VAL A 252 -17.19 5.52 14.22
N GLY A 253 -18.18 4.89 14.87
CA GLY A 253 -17.99 3.65 15.62
C GLY A 253 -17.50 2.50 14.73
N ILE A 254 -18.09 2.33 13.54
CA ILE A 254 -17.65 1.33 12.54
C ILE A 254 -16.22 1.62 12.08
N SER A 255 -15.88 2.89 11.83
CA SER A 255 -14.55 3.32 11.45
C SER A 255 -13.49 2.94 12.49
N LEU A 256 -13.76 3.24 13.76
CA LEU A 256 -12.84 2.92 14.85
C LEU A 256 -12.68 1.41 15.03
N LEU A 257 -13.79 0.69 15.08
CA LEU A 257 -13.78 -0.74 15.31
C LEU A 257 -13.03 -1.46 14.18
N SER A 258 -13.30 -1.09 12.93
CA SER A 258 -12.64 -1.70 11.78
C SER A 258 -11.13 -1.45 11.77
N ARG A 259 -10.68 -0.22 12.07
CA ARG A 259 -9.25 0.11 12.18
C ARG A 259 -8.58 -0.61 13.35
N LEU A 260 -9.23 -0.70 14.51
CA LEU A 260 -8.72 -1.45 15.65
C LEU A 260 -8.53 -2.92 15.31
N ILE A 261 -9.53 -3.54 14.66
CA ILE A 261 -9.42 -4.94 14.20
C ILE A 261 -8.26 -5.07 13.20
N LEU A 262 -8.10 -4.15 12.25
CA LEU A 262 -6.98 -4.18 11.29
C LEU A 262 -5.61 -4.07 11.98
N VAL A 263 -5.45 -3.18 12.97
CA VAL A 263 -4.21 -3.09 13.76
C VAL A 263 -3.96 -4.39 14.52
N LEU A 264 -4.98 -4.95 15.17
CA LEU A 264 -4.86 -6.22 15.89
C LEU A 264 -4.49 -7.38 14.96
N LEU A 265 -5.09 -7.44 13.76
CA LEU A 265 -4.73 -8.42 12.74
C LEU A 265 -3.29 -8.25 12.30
N LEU A 266 -2.85 -7.04 11.95
CA LEU A 266 -1.46 -6.78 11.57
C LEU A 266 -0.49 -7.19 12.68
N CYS A 267 -0.76 -6.85 13.94
CA CYS A 267 0.12 -7.18 15.05
C CYS A 267 0.17 -8.69 15.38
N ARG A 268 -0.90 -9.44 15.12
CA ARG A 268 -0.98 -10.88 15.44
C ARG A 268 -0.62 -11.80 14.29
N SER A 269 -0.74 -11.33 13.04
CA SER A 269 -0.50 -12.12 11.84
C SER A 269 0.98 -12.48 11.68
N HIS A 270 1.23 -13.62 11.04
CA HIS A 270 2.56 -14.00 10.57
C HIS A 270 3.06 -13.03 9.50
N TRP A 271 4.38 -13.04 9.25
CA TRP A 271 5.03 -12.09 8.35
C TRP A 271 4.44 -12.08 6.92
N ASP A 272 4.09 -13.24 6.37
CA ASP A 272 3.50 -13.35 5.04
C ASP A 272 2.08 -12.79 4.98
N GLU A 273 1.25 -13.11 5.98
CA GLU A 273 -0.09 -12.55 6.13
C GLU A 273 -0.04 -11.03 6.37
N GLN A 274 0.93 -10.51 7.12
CA GLN A 274 1.13 -9.06 7.27
C GLN A 274 1.40 -8.38 5.92
N ARG A 275 2.32 -8.92 5.11
CA ARG A 275 2.63 -8.36 3.78
C ARG A 275 1.42 -8.44 2.86
N TYR A 276 0.67 -9.53 2.91
CA TYR A 276 -0.58 -9.69 2.18
C TYR A 276 -1.61 -8.61 2.58
N ILE A 277 -1.86 -8.41 3.88
CA ILE A 277 -2.78 -7.38 4.39
C ILE A 277 -2.34 -5.98 3.91
N LEU A 278 -1.06 -5.63 4.07
CA LEU A 278 -0.54 -4.34 3.62
C LEU A 278 -0.70 -4.13 2.11
N LYS A 279 -0.58 -5.19 1.31
CA LYS A 279 -0.77 -5.14 -0.15
C LYS A 279 -2.24 -4.93 -0.52
N ILE A 280 -3.17 -5.59 0.18
CA ILE A 280 -4.61 -5.34 0.06
C ILE A 280 -4.93 -3.89 0.43
N MET A 281 -4.42 -3.42 1.57
CA MET A 281 -4.62 -2.03 2.03
C MET A 281 -4.19 -1.03 0.97
N SER A 282 -3.02 -1.22 0.39
CA SER A 282 -2.47 -0.32 -0.65
C SER A 282 -3.34 -0.26 -1.89
N LYS A 283 -3.80 -1.42 -2.39
CA LYS A 283 -4.62 -1.50 -3.60
C LYS A 283 -6.03 -0.98 -3.40
N LEU A 284 -6.70 -1.40 -2.33
CA LEU A 284 -8.05 -0.95 -2.04
C LEU A 284 -8.05 0.54 -1.70
N LEU A 285 -7.09 1.03 -0.91
CA LEU A 285 -6.98 2.46 -0.63
C LEU A 285 -6.77 3.26 -1.91
N ALA A 286 -5.86 2.84 -2.81
CA ALA A 286 -5.66 3.52 -4.08
C ALA A 286 -6.96 3.54 -4.92
N MET A 287 -7.65 2.41 -5.03
CA MET A 287 -8.92 2.30 -5.77
C MET A 287 -10.01 3.23 -5.21
N TYR A 288 -10.22 3.18 -3.89
CA TYR A 288 -11.21 4.04 -3.21
C TYR A 288 -10.82 5.51 -3.21
N PHE A 289 -9.52 5.82 -3.16
CA PHE A 289 -9.01 7.19 -3.28
C PHE A 289 -9.30 7.76 -4.68
N TRP A 290 -9.09 6.99 -5.74
CA TRP A 290 -9.48 7.40 -7.10
C TRP A 290 -10.99 7.61 -7.24
N LEU A 291 -11.80 6.70 -6.68
CA LEU A 291 -13.25 6.86 -6.67
C LEU A 291 -13.66 8.14 -5.94
N TYR A 292 -13.08 8.41 -4.77
CA TYR A 292 -13.31 9.65 -4.03
C TYR A 292 -12.93 10.88 -4.86
N MET A 293 -11.76 10.87 -5.51
CA MET A 293 -11.31 11.98 -6.36
C MET A 293 -12.26 12.24 -7.53
N ILE A 294 -12.76 11.19 -8.19
CA ILE A 294 -13.74 11.33 -9.28
C ILE A 294 -15.01 12.01 -8.75
N VAL A 295 -15.54 11.55 -7.61
CA VAL A 295 -16.76 12.11 -7.01
C VAL A 295 -16.55 13.56 -6.57
N VAL A 296 -15.42 13.87 -5.92
CA VAL A 296 -15.10 15.23 -5.46
C VAL A 296 -14.92 16.18 -6.65
N VAL A 297 -14.13 15.80 -7.65
CA VAL A 297 -13.93 16.64 -8.84
C VAL A 297 -15.26 16.88 -9.56
N PHE A 298 -16.09 15.84 -9.72
CA PHE A 298 -17.41 15.98 -10.31
C PHE A 298 -18.31 16.93 -9.51
N ALA A 299 -18.37 16.78 -8.18
CA ALA A 299 -19.18 17.63 -7.32
C ALA A 299 -18.67 19.08 -7.27
N LEU A 300 -17.35 19.30 -7.37
CA LEU A 300 -16.75 20.63 -7.49
C LEU A 300 -17.12 21.30 -8.81
N ILE A 301 -17.13 20.55 -9.92
CA ILE A 301 -17.57 21.04 -11.24
C ILE A 301 -19.05 21.47 -11.16
N LEU A 302 -19.88 20.69 -10.48
CA LEU A 302 -21.29 21.02 -10.26
C LEU A 302 -21.51 22.14 -9.22
N ARG A 303 -20.47 22.58 -8.52
CA ARG A 303 -20.51 23.57 -7.42
C ARG A 303 -21.40 23.16 -6.23
N ASP A 304 -21.67 21.88 -6.06
CA ASP A 304 -22.59 21.36 -5.04
C ASP A 304 -21.89 20.86 -3.76
N LEU A 305 -20.56 20.88 -3.71
CA LEU A 305 -19.82 20.27 -2.61
C LEU A 305 -19.52 21.26 -1.47
N ASN A 306 -20.25 21.13 -0.36
CA ASN A 306 -19.88 21.73 0.92
C ASN A 306 -18.76 20.90 1.60
N MET A 307 -17.87 21.54 2.36
CA MET A 307 -16.78 20.90 3.10
C MET A 307 -17.27 19.81 4.05
N ASN A 308 -18.43 20.01 4.70
CA ASN A 308 -19.03 18.99 5.58
C ASN A 308 -19.45 17.74 4.79
N SER A 309 -20.04 17.93 3.59
CA SER A 309 -20.40 16.82 2.69
C SER A 309 -19.18 16.08 2.18
N ALA A 310 -18.09 16.80 1.87
CA ALA A 310 -16.81 16.20 1.48
C ALA A 310 -16.20 15.35 2.60
N ALA A 311 -16.23 15.85 3.85
CA ALA A 311 -15.74 15.12 5.02
C ALA A 311 -16.58 13.87 5.31
N LEU A 312 -17.91 13.97 5.21
CA LEU A 312 -18.81 12.83 5.38
C LEU A 312 -18.61 11.78 4.27
N LEU A 313 -18.45 12.22 3.02
CA LEU A 313 -18.14 11.35 1.88
C LEU A 313 -16.80 10.64 2.10
N TRP A 314 -15.78 11.36 2.58
CA TRP A 314 -14.48 10.78 2.89
C TRP A 314 -14.58 9.72 3.99
N LEU A 315 -15.33 9.99 5.06
CA LEU A 315 -15.57 9.03 6.13
C LEU A 315 -16.26 7.76 5.60
N LEU A 316 -17.33 7.93 4.82
CA LEU A 316 -18.06 6.82 4.22
C LEU A 316 -17.16 5.97 3.30
N VAL A 317 -16.39 6.60 2.41
CA VAL A 317 -15.44 5.91 1.53
C VAL A 317 -14.36 5.19 2.33
N GLY A 318 -13.84 5.83 3.39
CA GLY A 318 -12.87 5.22 4.30
C GLY A 318 -13.41 4.00 5.05
N ASP A 319 -14.66 4.03 5.48
CA ASP A 319 -15.32 2.92 6.18
C ASP A 319 -15.58 1.75 5.23
N ILE A 320 -16.10 2.03 4.03
CA ILE A 320 -16.28 1.02 2.98
C ILE A 320 -14.93 0.38 2.63
N CYS A 321 -13.87 1.18 2.49
CA CYS A 321 -12.52 0.69 2.24
C CYS A 321 -12.03 -0.21 3.38
N SER A 322 -12.18 0.22 4.64
CA SER A 322 -11.71 -0.53 5.81
C SER A 322 -12.44 -1.86 5.98
N VAL A 323 -13.77 -1.87 5.80
CA VAL A 323 -14.59 -3.09 5.83
C VAL A 323 -14.22 -4.02 4.67
N SER A 324 -13.99 -3.46 3.47
CA SER A 324 -13.52 -4.25 2.32
C SER A 324 -12.18 -4.92 2.63
N ILE A 325 -11.21 -4.18 3.18
CA ILE A 325 -9.91 -4.74 3.58
C ILE A 325 -10.10 -5.87 4.60
N LEU A 326 -10.92 -5.66 5.63
CA LEU A 326 -11.21 -6.71 6.63
C LEU A 326 -11.79 -7.97 6.01
N SER A 327 -12.70 -7.83 5.05
CA SER A 327 -13.33 -8.98 4.39
C SER A 327 -12.32 -9.88 3.67
N PHE A 328 -11.21 -9.33 3.16
CA PHE A 328 -10.12 -10.09 2.53
C PHE A 328 -8.98 -10.45 3.49
N ALA A 329 -8.79 -9.68 4.56
CA ALA A 329 -7.76 -9.91 5.56
C ALA A 329 -8.11 -11.05 6.53
N ILE A 330 -9.38 -11.17 6.94
CA ILE A 330 -9.82 -12.19 7.90
C ILE A 330 -9.60 -13.63 7.39
N PRO A 331 -9.94 -13.98 6.13
CA PRO A 331 -9.65 -15.32 5.60
C PRO A 331 -8.15 -15.60 5.44
N GLY A 332 -7.31 -14.56 5.35
CA GLY A 332 -5.91 -14.68 4.99
C GLY A 332 -5.70 -15.20 3.56
N VAL A 333 -4.44 -15.45 3.19
CA VAL A 333 -4.09 -15.96 1.86
C VAL A 333 -4.68 -17.37 1.66
N ARG A 334 -4.59 -18.23 2.68
CA ARG A 334 -5.08 -19.62 2.60
C ARG A 334 -6.60 -19.69 2.49
N GLY A 335 -7.32 -18.93 3.32
CA GLY A 335 -8.78 -18.91 3.27
C GLY A 335 -9.29 -18.31 1.96
N LEU A 336 -8.63 -17.26 1.45
CA LEU A 336 -8.98 -16.70 0.15
C LEU A 336 -8.73 -17.71 -0.97
N ALA A 337 -7.61 -18.43 -0.99
CA ALA A 337 -7.31 -19.43 -2.03
C ALA A 337 -8.36 -20.54 -2.15
N ASN A 338 -9.04 -20.88 -1.05
CA ASN A 338 -10.08 -21.92 -1.02
C ASN A 338 -11.46 -21.45 -1.54
N LEU A 339 -11.65 -20.16 -1.78
CA LEU A 339 -12.90 -19.62 -2.35
C LEU A 339 -12.95 -19.86 -3.87
N PRO A 340 -14.14 -20.02 -4.49
CA PRO A 340 -14.27 -20.34 -5.91
C PRO A 340 -13.67 -19.26 -6.85
N LEU A 341 -13.63 -18.00 -6.41
CA LEU A 341 -12.97 -16.90 -7.13
C LEU A 341 -11.67 -16.45 -6.43
N GLY A 342 -11.26 -17.20 -5.41
CA GLY A 342 -10.15 -16.91 -4.52
C GLY A 342 -8.83 -16.66 -5.22
N LEU A 343 -8.43 -17.59 -6.09
CA LEU A 343 -7.17 -17.51 -6.84
C LEU A 343 -7.14 -16.30 -7.79
N LYS A 344 -8.27 -15.94 -8.39
CA LYS A 344 -8.39 -14.74 -9.24
C LYS A 344 -8.19 -13.46 -8.42
N VAL A 345 -8.80 -13.40 -7.23
CA VAL A 345 -8.63 -12.27 -6.30
C VAL A 345 -7.20 -12.21 -5.77
N LEU A 346 -6.57 -13.34 -5.42
CA LEU A 346 -5.16 -13.38 -5.01
C LEU A 346 -4.23 -12.92 -6.13
N ARG A 347 -4.47 -13.34 -7.38
CA ARG A 347 -3.71 -12.85 -8.55
C ARG A 347 -3.85 -11.34 -8.70
N LEU A 348 -5.07 -10.82 -8.53
CA LEU A 348 -5.31 -9.38 -8.53
C LEU A 348 -4.50 -8.70 -7.42
N PHE A 349 -4.44 -9.23 -6.20
CA PHE A 349 -3.69 -8.61 -5.10
C PHE A 349 -2.17 -8.79 -5.20
N PHE A 350 -1.66 -9.89 -5.76
CA PHE A 350 -0.22 -10.08 -5.93
C PHE A 350 0.38 -9.38 -7.15
N SER A 351 -0.40 -9.15 -8.22
CA SER A 351 0.07 -8.41 -9.41
C SER A 351 0.62 -7.00 -9.08
N ARG A 352 1.47 -6.43 -9.93
CA ARG A 352 1.96 -5.05 -9.78
C ARG A 352 1.86 -4.29 -11.11
N GLY A 353 1.59 -2.99 -11.04
CA GLY A 353 1.62 -2.10 -12.22
C GLY A 353 0.61 -2.49 -13.30
N SER A 354 1.04 -2.47 -14.56
CA SER A 354 0.23 -2.82 -15.74
C SER A 354 -0.36 -4.22 -15.66
N ASN A 355 0.34 -5.16 -15.03
CA ASN A 355 -0.10 -6.54 -14.87
C ASN A 355 -1.38 -6.65 -14.02
N ALA A 356 -1.70 -5.62 -13.21
CA ALA A 356 -2.97 -5.57 -12.48
C ALA A 356 -4.16 -5.31 -13.42
N VAL A 357 -3.98 -4.47 -14.45
CA VAL A 357 -5.01 -4.23 -15.48
C VAL A 357 -5.23 -5.49 -16.30
N ASP A 358 -4.15 -6.19 -16.66
CA ASP A 358 -4.23 -7.47 -17.34
C ASP A 358 -4.94 -8.52 -16.47
N ALA A 359 -4.61 -8.58 -15.18
CA ALA A 359 -5.30 -9.45 -14.23
C ALA A 359 -6.80 -9.15 -14.13
N ILE A 360 -7.21 -7.87 -14.13
CA ILE A 360 -8.62 -7.48 -14.18
C ILE A 360 -9.27 -7.97 -15.48
N SER A 361 -8.58 -7.80 -16.63
CA SER A 361 -9.11 -8.24 -17.92
C SER A 361 -9.33 -9.77 -17.98
N VAL A 362 -8.45 -10.54 -17.35
CA VAL A 362 -8.55 -12.00 -17.21
C VAL A 362 -9.67 -12.38 -16.23
N CYS A 363 -9.89 -11.61 -15.16
CA CYS A 363 -11.03 -11.85 -14.27
C CYS A 363 -12.39 -11.66 -14.98
N VAL A 364 -12.47 -10.70 -15.91
CA VAL A 364 -13.69 -10.41 -16.68
C VAL A 364 -13.93 -11.43 -17.78
N ARG A 365 -12.87 -11.98 -18.41
CA ARG A 365 -13.01 -13.10 -19.34
C ARG A 365 -13.24 -14.39 -18.53
N CYS A 366 -14.49 -14.80 -18.40
CA CYS A 366 -14.78 -16.19 -18.06
C CYS A 366 -14.13 -17.06 -19.14
N GLU A 367 -12.99 -17.67 -18.85
CA GLU A 367 -12.52 -18.78 -19.65
C GLU A 367 -13.64 -19.82 -19.66
N PRO A 368 -14.16 -20.19 -20.84
CA PRO A 368 -15.13 -21.26 -20.94
C PRO A 368 -14.46 -22.50 -20.36
N ASN A 369 -15.07 -23.05 -19.31
CA ASN A 369 -14.62 -24.20 -18.51
C ASN A 369 -13.51 -24.99 -19.23
N MET A 370 -12.27 -24.87 -18.75
CA MET A 370 -11.30 -25.95 -18.93
C MET A 370 -11.96 -27.17 -18.31
N SER A 371 -12.60 -27.97 -19.15
CA SER A 371 -12.99 -29.33 -18.81
C SER A 371 -11.72 -29.98 -18.32
N ILE A 372 -11.68 -30.24 -17.02
CA ILE A 372 -10.76 -31.21 -16.45
C ILE A 372 -11.07 -32.47 -17.24
N GLU A 373 -10.26 -32.78 -18.25
CA GLU A 373 -10.13 -34.11 -18.80
C GLU A 373 -9.74 -34.96 -17.60
N SER A 374 -10.74 -35.53 -16.94
CA SER A 374 -10.57 -36.73 -16.16
C SER A 374 -10.06 -37.75 -17.17
N ASP A 375 -8.77 -38.06 -17.10
CA ASP A 375 -8.20 -39.27 -17.68
C ASP A 375 -9.02 -40.45 -17.14
N ALA A 376 -10.09 -40.76 -17.87
CA ALA A 376 -10.88 -41.95 -17.69
C ALA A 376 -10.09 -43.08 -18.35
N ASP A 377 -9.46 -43.88 -17.50
CA ASP A 377 -9.24 -45.32 -17.66
C ASP A 377 -9.34 -45.83 -19.11
N SER A 378 -8.22 -45.85 -19.82
CA SER A 378 -8.01 -46.84 -20.87
C SER A 378 -7.43 -48.10 -20.23
N ASP A 379 -8.32 -48.89 -19.65
CA ASP A 379 -8.12 -50.31 -19.34
C ASP A 379 -7.87 -51.06 -20.66
N GLY A 380 -6.61 -51.06 -21.10
CA GLY A 380 -6.12 -51.86 -22.22
C GLY A 380 -5.79 -53.27 -21.77
N SER A 381 -6.83 -54.08 -21.54
CA SER A 381 -6.72 -55.53 -21.60
C SER A 381 -6.74 -55.96 -23.07
N GLY A 382 -5.71 -56.67 -23.51
CA GLY A 382 -5.60 -57.21 -24.86
C GLY A 382 -4.51 -58.26 -24.94
N ASP A 383 -4.94 -59.51 -24.70
CA ASP A 383 -4.43 -60.84 -25.10
C ASP A 383 -2.92 -61.11 -25.30
#